data_AF-A0A6A5VRJ9-F1
#
_entry.id   AF-A0A6A5VRJ9-F1
#
_cell.length_a   1.000
_cell.length_b   1.000
_cell.length_c   1.000
_cell.angle_alpha   90.00
_cell.angle_beta   90.00
_cell.angle_gamma   90.00
#
_symmetry.space_group_name_H-M   'P 1'
#
loop_
_entity.id
_entity.type
_entity.pdbx_description
1 polymer ?
#
loop_
_entity_poly.entity_id
_entity_poly.type
_entity_poly.pdbx_seq_one_letter_code
_entity_poly.pdbx_strand_id
1 'polypeptide(L)' 'VQPPYRWDDLQETARHKEVFTIVNTASVLTRPYYARGRWMSAVEENWVAMWFLWHSFRFRDNRNQ' A
#
# COMPACT_ATOMS: atom_id res chain seq x y z
N VAL A 1 -5.16 9.76 20.68
CA VAL A 1 -3.87 9.94 19.99
C VAL A 1 -4.18 10.11 18.52
N GLN A 2 -4.00 11.31 17.94
CA GLN A 2 -4.17 11.48 16.50
C GLN A 2 -3.06 10.71 15.77
N PRO A 3 -3.38 9.93 14.73
CA PRO A 3 -2.35 9.28 13.93
C PRO A 3 -1.47 10.34 13.24
N PRO A 4 -0.16 10.10 13.09
CA PRO A 4 0.78 11.14 12.69
C PRO A 4 0.66 11.58 11.21
N TYR A 5 0.07 10.77 10.32
CA TYR A 5 -0.04 11.07 8.89
C TYR A 5 -1.33 10.50 8.29
N ARG A 6 -2.09 11.27 7.50
CA ARG A 6 -3.21 10.77 6.68
C ARG A 6 -2.70 10.25 5.34
N TRP A 7 -3.52 9.51 4.61
CA TRP A 7 -3.14 9.01 3.28
C TRP A 7 -2.71 10.14 2.33
N ASP A 8 -3.46 11.24 2.30
CA ASP A 8 -3.22 12.38 1.42
C ASP A 8 -1.95 13.18 1.78
N ASP A 9 -1.44 13.03 3.01
CA ASP A 9 -0.22 13.69 3.48
C ASP A 9 1.05 12.94 3.03
N LEU A 10 0.92 11.71 2.51
CA LEU A 10 2.06 10.88 2.14
C LEU A 10 2.58 11.22 0.73
N GLN A 11 3.89 11.46 0.64
CA GLN A 11 4.56 11.59 -0.65
C GLN A 11 4.36 10.34 -1.51
N GLU A 12 4.14 10.54 -2.81
CA GLU A 12 3.90 9.46 -3.77
C GLU A 12 5.07 8.47 -3.83
N THR A 13 6.31 8.99 -3.83
CA THR A 13 7.54 8.19 -3.80
C THR A 13 7.66 7.32 -2.56
N ALA A 14 7.24 7.85 -1.40
CA ALA A 14 7.21 7.08 -0.15
C ALA A 14 6.16 5.97 -0.21
N ARG A 15 4.94 6.26 -0.71
CA ARG A 15 3.89 5.26 -0.91
C ARG A 15 4.35 4.15 -1.84
N HIS A 16 4.96 4.52 -2.96
CA HIS A 16 5.47 3.59 -3.94
C HIS A 16 6.53 2.66 -3.33
N LYS A 17 7.51 3.21 -2.60
CA LYS A 17 8.54 2.43 -1.91
C LYS A 17 7.93 1.43 -0.91
N GLU A 18 6.97 1.87 -0.10
CA GLU A 18 6.34 0.99 0.90
C GLU A 18 5.49 -0.11 0.27
N VAL A 19 4.82 0.16 -0.86
CA VAL A 19 4.13 -0.88 -1.64
C VAL A 19 5.10 -1.98 -2.05
N PHE A 20 6.29 -1.64 -2.53
CA PHE A 20 7.31 -2.65 -2.85
C PHE A 20 7.81 -3.40 -1.62
N THR A 21 8.03 -2.71 -0.51
CA THR A 21 8.39 -3.35 0.75
C THR A 21 7.35 -4.40 1.15
N ILE A 22 6.05 -4.07 1.09
CA ILE A 22 4.96 -5.00 1.41
C ILE A 22 4.98 -6.22 0.48
N VAL A 23 5.11 -6.01 -0.83
CA VAL A 23 5.11 -7.11 -1.80
C VAL A 23 6.32 -8.03 -1.60
N ASN A 24 7.49 -7.46 -1.33
CA ASN A 24 8.74 -8.20 -1.12
C ASN A 24 8.79 -8.93 0.22
N THR A 25 8.13 -8.40 1.26
CA THR A 25 8.07 -8.99 2.61
C THR A 25 6.83 -9.86 2.83
N ALA A 26 5.95 -9.95 1.83
CA ALA A 26 4.73 -10.76 1.88
C ALA A 26 5.04 -12.24 2.15
N SER A 27 4.20 -12.88 2.95
CA SER A 27 4.30 -14.31 3.22
C SER A 27 4.05 -15.12 1.95
N VAL A 28 4.49 -16.38 1.96
CA VAL A 28 4.25 -17.33 0.84
C VAL A 28 2.76 -17.47 0.51
N LEU A 29 1.89 -17.27 1.51
CA LEU A 29 0.43 -17.33 1.33
C LEU A 29 -0.14 -16.08 0.65
N THR A 30 0.39 -14.89 0.97
CA THR A 30 -0.16 -13.62 0.46
C THR A 30 0.52 -13.15 -0.83
N ARG A 31 1.77 -13.53 -1.04
CA ARG A 31 2.57 -13.18 -2.23
C ARG A 31 1.92 -13.52 -3.58
N PRO A 32 1.23 -14.66 -3.77
CA PRO A 32 0.54 -14.96 -5.04
C PRO A 32 -0.55 -13.94 -5.40
N TYR A 33 -1.22 -13.38 -4.39
CA TYR A 33 -2.26 -12.37 -4.61
C TYR A 33 -1.65 -11.04 -5.04
N TYR A 34 -0.55 -10.62 -4.41
CA TYR A 34 0.19 -9.44 -4.86
C TYR A 34 0.81 -9.64 -6.24
N ALA A 35 1.31 -10.83 -6.57
CA ALA A 35 1.87 -11.11 -7.89
C ALA A 35 0.85 -10.92 -9.02
N ARG A 36 -0.43 -11.25 -8.80
CA ARG A 36 -1.52 -10.98 -9.77
C ARG A 36 -1.79 -9.49 -9.97
N GLY A 37 -1.45 -8.68 -8.98
CA GLY A 37 -1.59 -7.23 -9.00
C GLY A 37 -0.41 -6.48 -9.62
N ARG A 38 0.64 -7.20 -10.02
CA ARG A 38 1.84 -6.61 -10.61
C ARG A 38 1.52 -6.08 -12.00
N TRP A 39 1.76 -4.79 -12.22
CA TRP A 39 1.60 -4.13 -13.49
C TRP A 39 2.90 -3.40 -13.85
N MET A 40 3.39 -3.59 -15.08
CA MET A 40 4.62 -2.96 -15.55
C MET A 40 4.27 -2.05 -16.72
N SER A 41 4.23 -0.75 -16.46
CA SER A 41 4.03 0.29 -17.49
C SER A 41 5.35 1.05 -17.72
N ALA A 42 5.45 2.31 -17.30
CA ALA A 42 6.69 3.09 -17.24
C ALA A 42 7.42 2.92 -15.89
N VAL A 43 6.67 2.60 -14.84
CA VAL A 43 7.17 2.26 -13.50
C VAL A 43 6.51 0.94 -13.09
N GLU A 44 7.25 0.07 -12.41
CA GLU A 44 6.65 -1.14 -11.86
C GLU A 44 5.68 -0.74 -10.75
N GLU A 45 4.47 -1.28 -10.77
CA GLU A 45 3.46 -1.00 -9.76
C GLU A 45 2.79 -2.28 -9.28
N ASN A 46 2.19 -2.20 -8.09
CA ASN A 46 1.36 -3.26 -7.55
C ASN A 46 0.05 -2.69 -7.02
N TRP A 47 -1.00 -2.74 -7.85
CA TRP A 47 -2.27 -2.11 -7.51
C TRP A 47 -2.95 -2.79 -6.31
N VAL A 48 -2.75 -4.10 -6.11
CA VAL A 48 -3.34 -4.86 -5.00
C VAL A 48 -2.72 -4.40 -3.68
N ALA A 49 -1.39 -4.29 -3.62
CA ALA A 49 -0.70 -3.80 -2.42
C ALA A 49 -0.98 -2.30 -2.17
N MET A 50 -1.03 -1.49 -3.22
CA MET A 50 -1.41 -0.07 -3.13
C MET A 50 -2.85 0.08 -2.58
N TRP A 51 -3.79 -0.69 -3.12
CA TRP A 51 -5.18 -0.70 -2.67
C TRP A 51 -5.31 -1.13 -1.20
N PHE A 52 -4.60 -2.18 -0.81
CA PHE A 52 -4.58 -2.67 0.57
C PHE A 52 -4.06 -1.59 1.55
N LEU A 53 -2.97 -0.92 1.17
CA LEU A 53 -2.37 0.13 1.99
C LEU A 53 -3.33 1.33 2.10
N TRP A 54 -3.87 1.80 0.98
CA TRP A 54 -4.86 2.88 0.96
C TRP A 54 -6.08 2.56 1.82
N HIS A 55 -6.65 1.36 1.66
CA HIS A 55 -7.81 0.92 2.42
C HIS A 55 -7.52 0.88 3.93
N SER A 56 -6.33 0.44 4.32
CA SER A 56 -5.89 0.39 5.73
C SER A 56 -5.82 1.79 6.35
N PHE A 57 -5.23 2.75 5.64
CA PHE A 57 -5.18 4.15 6.10
C PHE A 57 -6.58 4.75 6.20
N ARG A 58 -7.42 4.57 5.16
CA ARG A 58 -8.79 5.09 5.14
C ARG A 58 -9.64 4.52 6.28
N PHE A 59 -9.54 3.22 6.54
CA PHE A 59 -10.29 2.57 7.61
C PHE A 59 -9.83 3.07 8.99
N ARG A 60 -8.53 3.25 9.20
CA ARG A 60 -7.99 3.85 10.43
C ARG A 60 -8.48 5.28 10.63
N ASP A 61 -8.39 6.10 9.57
CA ASP A 61 -8.74 7.52 9.63
C ASP A 61 -10.23 7.72 9.90
N ASN A 62 -11.10 6.87 9.31
CA ASN A 62 -12.55 6.87 9.59
C ASN A 62 -12.91 6.42 11.01
N ARG A 63 -12.09 5.59 11.66
CA ARG A 63 -12.32 5.14 13.05
C ARG A 63 -11.81 6.12 14.10
N ASN A 64 -10.92 7.03 13.70
CA ASN A 64 -10.32 8.05 14.54
C ASN A 64 -10.96 9.45 14.34
N GLN A 65 -12.07 9.52 13.60
CA GLN A 65 -12.99 10.67 13.58
C GLN A 65 -13.96 10.59 14.76
#